data_AF-A0AAN9ALJ5-F1
#
_entry.id   AF-A0AAN9ALJ5-F1
#
_cell.length_a   1.000
_cell.length_b   1.000
_cell.length_c   1.000
_cell.angle_alpha   90.00
_cell.angle_beta   90.00
_cell.angle_gamma   90.00
#
_symmetry.space_group_name_H-M   'P 1'
#
loop_
_entity.id
_entity.type
_entity.pdbx_description
1 polymer ?
#
loop_
_entity_poly.entity_id
_entity_poly.type
_entity_poly.pdbx_seq_one_letter_code
_entity_poly.pdbx_strand_id
1 'polypeptide(L)' 'MELWTGVDVPVSLLLLPLALILLYVYATWPFGQLQSLGISGPPPQPFFGNQRQLTTKGQFYALLEWSKKYGRVYG' A
#
# COMPACT_ATOMS: atom_id res chain seq x y z
N MET A 1 18.50 32.46 -2.97
CA MET A 1 19.39 31.58 -3.74
C MET A 1 18.68 31.34 -5.06
N GLU A 2 19.01 32.15 -6.05
CA GLU A 2 18.37 32.15 -7.38
C GLU A 2 18.83 30.88 -8.11
N LEU A 3 17.91 29.95 -8.34
CA LEU A 3 18.20 28.73 -9.11
C LEU A 3 18.02 29.07 -10.59
N TRP A 4 19.12 28.96 -11.34
CA TRP A 4 19.27 29.25 -12.76
C TRP A 4 18.54 28.19 -13.62
N THR A 5 17.22 28.14 -13.52
CA THR A 5 16.35 27.45 -14.47
C THR A 5 15.33 28.47 -14.91
N GLY A 6 15.29 28.82 -16.20
CA GLY A 6 14.33 29.78 -16.79
C GLY A 6 12.87 29.30 -16.78
N VAL A 7 12.50 28.54 -15.75
CA VAL A 7 11.16 28.04 -15.46
C VAL A 7 10.93 28.41 -13.99
N ASP A 8 10.08 29.40 -13.74
CA ASP A 8 9.53 29.69 -12.42
C ASP A 8 8.62 28.51 -12.03
N VAL A 9 9.22 27.38 -11.64
CA VAL A 9 8.46 26.21 -11.21
C VAL A 9 7.77 26.59 -9.91
N PRO A 10 6.43 26.71 -9.88
CA PRO A 10 5.76 27.09 -8.66
C PRO A 10 6.04 26.03 -7.62
N VAL A 11 6.38 26.45 -6.40
CA VAL A 11 6.72 25.54 -5.28
C VAL A 11 5.66 24.46 -5.07
N SER A 12 4.40 24.76 -5.39
CA SER A 12 3.29 23.81 -5.41
C SER A 12 3.50 22.60 -6.34
N LEU A 13 4.15 22.77 -7.49
CA LEU A 13 4.45 21.69 -8.45
C LEU A 13 5.48 20.69 -7.90
N LEU A 14 6.31 21.11 -6.94
CA LEU A 14 7.26 20.25 -6.23
C LEU A 14 6.66 19.65 -4.94
N LEU A 15 5.88 20.45 -4.20
CA LEU A 15 5.26 20.01 -2.95
C LEU A 15 4.17 18.95 -3.17
N LEU A 16 3.38 19.07 -4.23
CA LEU A 16 2.29 18.14 -4.51
C LEU A 16 2.79 16.70 -4.78
N PRO A 17 3.75 16.43 -5.69
CA PRO A 17 4.27 15.08 -5.88
C PRO A 17 4.99 14.57 -4.64
N LEU A 18 5.72 15.43 -3.90
CA LEU A 18 6.35 15.04 -2.64
C LEU A 18 5.31 14.57 -1.60
N ALA A 19 4.21 15.31 -1.46
CA ALA A 19 3.12 14.94 -0.57
C ALA A 19 2.45 13.62 -0.97
N LEU A 20 2.25 13.39 -2.28
CA LEU A 20 1.70 12.13 -2.78
C LEU A 20 2.63 10.94 -2.52
N ILE A 21 3.94 11.12 -2.69
CA ILE A 21 4.94 10.09 -2.38
C ILE A 21 4.95 9.78 -0.89
N LEU A 22 4.96 10.81 -0.03
CA LEU A 22 4.90 10.64 1.42
C LEU A 22 3.62 9.91 1.84
N LEU A 23 2.48 10.29 1.27
CA LEU A 23 1.21 9.62 1.52
C LEU A 23 1.24 8.14 1.10
N TYR A 24 1.83 7.84 -0.06
CA TYR A 24 2.00 6.47 -0.53
C TYR A 24 2.89 5.64 0.39
N VAL A 25 4.06 6.18 0.78
CA VAL A 25 4.98 5.51 1.72
C VAL A 25 4.30 5.28 3.06
N TYR A 26 3.61 6.29 3.60
CA TYR A 26 2.87 6.16 4.85
C TYR A 26 1.78 5.08 4.77
N ALA A 27 1.01 5.06 3.68
CA ALA A 27 -0.04 4.07 3.47
C ALA A 27 0.48 2.64 3.29
N THR A 28 1.69 2.47 2.74
CA THR A 28 2.28 1.14 2.46
C THR A 28 3.27 0.66 3.53
N TRP A 29 3.74 1.55 4.40
CA TRP A 29 4.66 1.24 5.51
C TRP A 29 4.26 0.03 6.37
N PRO A 30 2.99 -0.16 6.79
CA PRO A 30 2.64 -1.29 7.66
C PRO A 30 2.55 -2.64 6.93
N PHE A 31 2.58 -2.67 5.59
CA PHE A 31 2.30 -3.89 4.81
C PHE A 31 3.29 -5.04 5.03
N GLY A 32 4.51 -4.73 5.47
CA GLY A 32 5.55 -5.74 5.75
C GLY A 32 5.61 -6.24 7.18
N GLN A 33 4.84 -5.68 8.12
CA GLN A 33 4.98 -6.01 9.55
C GLN A 33 4.60 -7.45 9.89
N LEU A 34 3.57 -8.00 9.24
CA LEU A 34 3.18 -9.41 9.46
C LEU A 34 4.18 -10.38 8.81
N GLN A 35 4.71 -10.01 7.65
CA GLN A 35 5.72 -10.80 6.95
C GLN A 35 7.03 -10.87 7.74
N SER A 36 7.43 -9.80 8.43
CA SER A 36 8.62 -9.81 9.29
C SER A 36 8.45 -10.69 10.54
N LEU A 37 7.21 -10.96 10.96
CA LEU A 37 6.86 -11.90 12.03
C LEU A 37 6.71 -13.35 11.54
N GLY A 38 6.95 -13.61 10.25
CA GLY A 38 6.79 -14.93 9.64
C GLY A 38 5.34 -15.30 9.29
N ILE A 39 4.41 -14.36 9.40
CA ILE A 39 3.00 -14.57 9.04
C ILE A 39 2.85 -14.28 7.54
N SER A 40 2.51 -15.32 6.79
CA SER A 40 2.23 -15.21 5.35
C SER A 40 0.84 -14.62 5.12
N GLY A 41 0.67 -13.86 4.03
CA GLY A 41 -0.62 -13.26 3.69
C GLY A 41 -0.68 -12.79 2.24
N PRO A 42 -1.86 -12.41 1.75
CA PRO A 42 -2.03 -11.86 0.42
C PRO A 42 -1.41 -10.45 0.34
N PRO A 43 -0.79 -10.09 -0.79
CA PRO A 43 -0.16 -8.79 -0.97
C PRO A 43 -1.23 -7.68 -0.96
N PRO A 44 -1.18 -6.74 0.01
CA PRO A 44 -2.15 -5.65 0.09
C PRO A 44 -2.01 -4.66 -1.07
N GLN A 45 -3.14 -4.16 -1.56
CA GLN A 45 -3.16 -3.05 -2.51
C GLN A 45 -2.94 -1.71 -1.78
N PRO A 46 -2.19 -0.75 -2.37
CA PRO A 46 -2.09 0.59 -1.82
C PRO A 46 -3.46 1.21 -1.56
N PHE A 47 -3.63 1.89 -0.43
CA PHE A 47 -4.87 2.53 0.06
C PHE A 47 -6.03 1.60 0.45
N PHE A 48 -6.26 0.49 -0.25
CA PHE A 48 -7.41 -0.41 -0.01
C PHE A 48 -7.05 -1.72 0.70
N GLY A 49 -5.76 -2.03 0.83
CA GLY A 49 -5.30 -3.31 1.36
C GLY A 49 -5.87 -4.49 0.57
N ASN A 50 -6.35 -5.50 1.29
CA ASN A 50 -6.99 -6.67 0.69
C ASN A 50 -8.53 -6.53 0.59
N GLN A 51 -9.10 -5.38 0.96
CA GLN A 51 -10.56 -5.18 0.99
C GLN A 51 -11.20 -5.40 -0.37
N ARG A 52 -10.55 -4.95 -1.45
CA ARG A 52 -11.08 -5.16 -2.80
C ARG A 52 -11.22 -6.65 -3.14
N GLN A 53 -10.25 -7.47 -2.74
CA GLN A 53 -10.30 -8.93 -2.98
C GLN A 53 -11.41 -9.58 -2.14
N LEU A 54 -11.62 -9.13 -0.89
CA LEU A 54 -12.72 -9.56 -0.05
C LEU A 54 -14.09 -9.19 -0.65
N THR A 55 -14.23 -7.99 -1.21
CA THR A 55 -15.50 -7.53 -1.79
C THR A 55 -15.80 -8.20 -3.13
N THR A 56 -14.80 -8.42 -3.99
CA THR A 56 -15.02 -8.99 -5.33
C THR A 56 -15.24 -10.50 -5.32
N LYS A 57 -14.51 -11.23 -4.47
CA LYS A 57 -14.67 -12.70 -4.34
C LYS A 57 -15.71 -13.09 -3.29
N GLY A 58 -16.10 -12.16 -2.42
CA GLY A 58 -16.85 -12.44 -1.20
C GLY A 58 -15.92 -12.83 -0.06
N GLN A 59 -16.20 -12.29 1.12
CA GLN A 59 -15.34 -12.42 2.30
C GLN A 59 -15.04 -13.89 2.63
N PHE A 60 -16.07 -14.73 2.67
CA PHE A 60 -15.92 -16.15 3.01
C PHE A 60 -15.00 -16.90 2.04
N TYR A 61 -15.21 -16.75 0.73
CA TYR A 61 -14.42 -17.46 -0.27
C TYR A 61 -12.96 -16.98 -0.31
N ALA A 62 -12.74 -15.67 -0.18
CA ALA A 62 -11.40 -15.10 -0.09
C ALA A 62 -10.64 -15.62 1.14
N LEU A 63 -11.27 -15.61 2.32
CA LEU A 63 -10.68 -16.13 3.55
C LEU A 63 -10.41 -17.64 3.47
N LEU A 64 -11.31 -18.41 2.84
CA LEU A 64 -11.12 -19.85 2.62
C LEU A 64 -9.92 -20.13 1.70
N GLU A 65 -9.78 -19.37 0.60
CA GLU A 65 -8.62 -19.47 -0.29
C GLU A 65 -7.31 -19.11 0.43
N TRP A 66 -7.30 -18.03 1.20
CA TRP A 66 -6.12 -17.60 1.96
C TRP A 66 -5.73 -18.61 3.02
N SER A 67 -6.71 -19.19 3.74
CA SER A 67 -6.48 -20.27 4.70
C SER A 67 -5.84 -21.49 4.04
N LYS A 68 -6.34 -21.89 2.86
CA LYS A 68 -5.76 -23.01 2.10
C LYS A 68 -4.34 -22.73 1.60
N LYS A 69 -4.04 -21.47 1.24
CA LYS A 69 -2.76 -21.09 0.62
C LYS A 69 -1.66 -20.76 1.64
N TYR A 70 -2.01 -20.04 2.70
CA TYR A 70 -1.07 -19.51 3.68
C TYR A 70 -1.12 -20.28 5.01
N GLY A 71 -2.09 -21.18 5.18
CA GLY A 71 -2.23 -22.03 6.35
C GLY A 71 -3.25 -21.50 7.36
N ARG A 72 -3.24 -22.09 8.55
CA ARG A 72 -4.22 -21.80 9.62
C ARG A 72 -4.17 -20.35 10.12
N VAL A 73 -3.01 -19.71 10.06
CA VAL A 73 -2.80 -18.31 10.46
C VAL A 73 -2.23 -17.57 9.27
N TYR A 74 -2.91 -16.49 8.87
CA TYR A 74 -2.48 -15.62 7.78
C TYR A 74 -2.85 -14.17 8.09
N GLY A 75 -2.10 -13.26 7.47
CA GLY A 75 -2.30 -11.80 7.54
C GLY A 75 -3.27 -11.29 6.49
#